data_AF-K0VT65-F1
#
_entry.id   AF-K0VT65-F1
#
_cell.length_a   1.000
_cell.length_b   1.000
_cell.length_c   1.000
_cell.angle_alpha   90.00
_cell.angle_beta   90.00
_cell.angle_gamma   90.00
#
_symmetry.space_group_name_H-M   'P 1'
#
loop_
_entity.id
_entity.type
_entity.pdbx_description
1 polymer ?
#
loop_
_entity_poly.entity_id
_entity_poly.type
_entity_poly.pdbx_seq_one_letter_code
_entity_poly.pdbx_strand_id
1 'polypeptide(L)'
;MTRTFLHSFDPPASSPVTGATVDLDVSEIEDAGIREVLQTPGAAYGAWSILDALLTPTGAGTPFIFREPLGQAREVKVALSGLFGRFVARAYLERYFNLSIFAHLGSRIIDLDRRRQVKVTRLFRGDLPDWIACASDLSSLTVAEAKGCHDSGGPAKALNRAWAQAGRIDITAGGSKVTVKRIAIATRWGMAAPSPTEAHLSVRDPVDEGEPIKPEEKDALFIGLLRLHIANLIKSLGHAELASALRGLTQQPFARRLQGDLQRARSLLDAVPVREVEKATAMGGLIGGIVTRAGPVADTDVAPADQEALARLNLRPVFVGIERDLIRAAIDAELQTVRTRLTQTVGPDEFARPDRAGGWIIPLGEERRIIGST
;
A
#
# COMPACT_ATOMS: atom_id res chain seq x y z
N MET A 1 4.10 12.95 -14.34
CA MET A 1 3.04 13.68 -15.06
C MET A 1 1.88 13.86 -14.10
N THR A 2 1.53 15.10 -13.80
CA THR A 2 0.50 15.42 -12.81
C THR A 2 -0.88 15.53 -13.45
N ARG A 3 -1.89 14.92 -12.83
CA ARG A 3 -3.29 14.95 -13.24
C ARG A 3 -4.19 15.44 -12.10
N THR A 4 -5.31 16.06 -12.44
CA THR A 4 -6.22 16.67 -11.46
C THR A 4 -7.57 15.96 -11.36
N PHE A 5 -8.17 16.05 -10.18
CA PHE A 5 -9.53 15.62 -9.89
C PHE A 5 -10.30 16.78 -9.25
N LEU A 6 -11.59 16.92 -9.56
CA LEU A 6 -12.48 17.75 -8.75
C LEU A 6 -12.58 17.15 -7.35
N HIS A 7 -12.33 17.96 -6.34
CA HIS A 7 -12.15 17.49 -4.97
C HIS A 7 -13.27 17.99 -4.06
N SER A 8 -13.74 17.09 -3.20
CA SER A 8 -14.68 17.44 -2.14
C SER A 8 -14.28 16.69 -0.87
N PHE A 9 -14.34 17.36 0.27
CA PHE A 9 -13.89 16.80 1.54
C PHE A 9 -14.92 17.04 2.65
N ASP A 10 -15.18 16.03 3.46
CA ASP A 10 -16.06 16.11 4.63
C ASP A 10 -15.31 15.70 5.92
N PRO A 11 -15.20 16.59 6.94
CA PRO A 11 -15.70 17.97 6.96
C PRO A 11 -14.79 18.93 6.16
N PRO A 12 -15.32 19.93 5.43
CA PRO A 12 -14.52 20.80 4.56
C PRO A 12 -13.33 21.50 5.24
N ALA A 13 -13.49 21.86 6.52
CA ALA A 13 -12.46 22.54 7.32
C ALA A 13 -11.22 21.66 7.60
N SER A 14 -11.32 20.35 7.40
CA SER A 14 -10.21 19.40 7.60
C SER A 14 -9.56 18.96 6.29
N SER A 15 -9.90 19.58 5.16
CA SER A 15 -9.29 19.26 3.86
C SER A 15 -7.77 19.48 3.90
N PRO A 16 -6.96 18.50 3.45
CA PRO A 16 -5.51 18.66 3.34
C PRO A 16 -5.10 19.47 2.10
N VAL A 17 -6.06 19.87 1.26
CA VAL A 17 -5.82 20.65 0.03
C VAL A 17 -6.60 21.95 0.05
N THR A 18 -6.01 22.97 -0.59
CA THR A 18 -6.65 24.27 -0.82
C THR A 18 -7.28 24.30 -2.22
N GLY A 19 -8.50 24.80 -2.32
CA GLY A 19 -9.22 24.94 -3.59
C GLY A 19 -10.13 23.76 -3.93
N ALA A 20 -10.63 23.74 -5.18
CA ALA A 20 -11.66 22.80 -5.64
C ALA A 20 -11.09 21.56 -6.36
N THR A 21 -9.78 21.45 -6.47
CA THR A 21 -9.10 20.35 -7.18
C THR A 21 -7.97 19.78 -6.35
N VAL A 22 -7.74 18.48 -6.51
CA VAL A 22 -6.55 17.78 -6.01
C VAL A 22 -5.74 17.24 -7.18
N ASP A 23 -4.42 17.18 -7.00
CA ASP A 23 -3.49 16.69 -8.00
C ASP A 23 -2.76 15.42 -7.54
N LEU A 24 -2.52 14.50 -8.48
CA LEU A 24 -1.73 13.29 -8.25
C LEU A 24 -0.84 13.05 -9.45
N ASP A 25 0.38 12.59 -9.21
CA ASP A 25 1.23 12.12 -10.30
C ASP A 25 0.82 10.72 -10.74
N VAL A 26 0.77 10.50 -12.05
CA VAL A 26 0.44 9.19 -12.62
C VAL A 26 1.40 8.12 -12.12
N SER A 27 2.68 8.46 -11.96
CA SER A 27 3.70 7.55 -11.39
C SER A 27 3.43 7.20 -9.92
N GLU A 28 2.90 8.13 -9.11
CA GLU A 28 2.49 7.85 -7.73
C GLU A 28 1.33 6.86 -7.70
N ILE A 29 0.34 7.05 -8.58
CA ILE A 29 -0.82 6.14 -8.70
C ILE A 29 -0.38 4.75 -9.16
N GLU A 30 0.55 4.67 -10.12
CA GLU A 30 1.09 3.40 -10.59
C GLU A 30 1.89 2.66 -9.50
N ASP A 31 2.69 3.38 -8.72
CA ASP A 31 3.44 2.82 -7.60
C ASP A 31 2.54 2.32 -6.47
N ALA A 32 1.53 3.11 -6.12
CA ALA A 32 0.50 2.70 -5.19
C ALA A 32 -0.22 1.45 -5.71
N GLY A 33 -0.47 1.37 -7.02
CA GLY A 33 -1.04 0.20 -7.67
C GLY A 33 -0.17 -1.05 -7.54
N ILE A 34 1.13 -0.94 -7.80
CA ILE A 34 2.09 -2.06 -7.65
C ILE A 34 2.01 -2.61 -6.23
N ARG A 35 2.12 -1.74 -5.22
CA ARG A 35 2.04 -2.16 -3.81
C ARG A 35 0.67 -2.77 -3.47
N GLU A 36 -0.42 -2.18 -3.96
CA GLU A 36 -1.79 -2.64 -3.74
C GLU A 36 -2.00 -4.08 -4.23
N VAL A 37 -1.53 -4.40 -5.43
CA VAL A 37 -1.64 -5.75 -6.00
C VAL A 37 -0.72 -6.74 -5.29
N LEU A 38 0.52 -6.34 -4.99
CA LEU A 38 1.45 -7.22 -4.27
C LEU A 38 0.95 -7.60 -2.87
N GLN A 39 0.20 -6.70 -2.21
CA GLN A 39 -0.33 -6.92 -0.87
C GLN A 39 -1.72 -7.54 -0.84
N THR A 40 -2.42 -7.60 -1.97
CA THR A 40 -3.75 -8.21 -2.10
C THR A 40 -3.63 -9.67 -2.60
N PRO A 41 -4.13 -10.67 -1.85
CA PRO A 41 -4.11 -12.06 -2.28
C PRO A 41 -4.86 -12.26 -3.62
N GLY A 42 -4.26 -12.98 -4.57
CA GLY A 42 -4.92 -13.45 -5.79
C GLY A 42 -4.90 -12.47 -6.97
N ALA A 43 -4.38 -11.25 -6.79
CA ALA A 43 -4.12 -10.35 -7.91
C ALA A 43 -2.81 -10.74 -8.61
N ALA A 44 -2.87 -11.68 -9.56
CA ALA A 44 -1.76 -11.99 -10.46
C ALA A 44 -1.68 -11.01 -11.64
N TYR A 45 -2.59 -10.04 -11.73
CA TYR A 45 -2.70 -9.12 -12.86
C TYR A 45 -1.70 -7.97 -12.72
N GLY A 46 -0.55 -8.11 -13.37
CA GLY A 46 0.52 -7.13 -13.34
C GLY A 46 0.38 -6.00 -14.36
N ALA A 47 -0.77 -5.38 -14.56
CA ALA A 47 -0.94 -4.39 -15.63
C ALA A 47 -0.25 -3.03 -15.30
N TRP A 48 1.09 -3.01 -15.26
CA TRP A 48 1.92 -1.89 -14.79
C TRP A 48 2.38 -0.99 -15.94
N SER A 49 2.35 0.31 -15.68
CA SER A 49 2.54 1.39 -16.65
C SER A 49 1.51 1.41 -17.78
N ILE A 50 0.23 1.26 -17.42
CA ILE A 50 -0.89 1.29 -18.36
C ILE A 50 -1.70 2.58 -18.24
N LEU A 51 -1.63 3.31 -17.11
CA LEU A 51 -2.48 4.48 -16.93
C LEU A 51 -2.20 5.53 -17.99
N ASP A 52 -0.95 5.81 -18.32
CA ASP A 52 -0.61 6.75 -19.40
C ASP A 52 -1.19 6.34 -20.77
N ALA A 53 -1.23 5.04 -21.07
CA ALA A 53 -1.84 4.53 -22.30
C ALA A 53 -3.37 4.63 -22.29
N LEU A 54 -4.00 4.54 -21.12
CA LEU A 54 -5.46 4.63 -20.97
C LEU A 54 -5.96 6.07 -20.85
N LEU A 55 -5.12 7.00 -20.44
CA LEU A 55 -5.49 8.40 -20.21
C LEU A 55 -5.36 9.23 -21.47
N THR A 56 -6.22 10.26 -21.61
CA THR A 56 -6.12 11.21 -22.72
C THR A 56 -4.74 11.87 -22.75
N PRO A 57 -4.10 12.01 -23.93
CA PRO A 57 -2.81 12.65 -24.05
C PRO A 57 -2.96 14.17 -23.89
N THR A 58 -2.91 14.63 -22.65
CA THR A 58 -3.05 16.04 -22.26
C THR A 58 -1.83 16.46 -21.44
N GLY A 59 -1.52 17.77 -21.34
CA GLY A 59 -0.38 18.29 -20.57
C GLY A 59 -0.49 18.11 -19.04
N ALA A 60 0.56 18.46 -18.29
CA ALA A 60 0.51 18.44 -16.82
C ALA A 60 -0.58 19.40 -16.29
N GLY A 61 -1.23 19.03 -15.17
CA GLY A 61 -2.29 19.83 -14.54
C GLY A 61 -3.68 19.64 -15.15
N THR A 62 -3.84 18.77 -16.15
CA THR A 62 -5.14 18.48 -16.76
C THR A 62 -5.92 17.41 -16.00
N PRO A 63 -7.25 17.33 -16.17
CA PRO A 63 -8.07 16.33 -15.50
C PRO A 63 -7.65 14.87 -15.80
N PHE A 64 -7.86 13.98 -14.83
CA PHE A 64 -7.61 12.53 -14.97
C PHE A 64 -8.73 11.85 -15.78
N ILE A 65 -8.61 11.89 -17.12
CA ILE A 65 -9.65 11.42 -18.04
C ILE A 65 -9.19 10.18 -18.80
N PHE A 66 -10.00 9.12 -18.79
CA PHE A 66 -9.78 7.95 -19.63
C PHE A 66 -10.18 8.24 -21.08
N ARG A 67 -9.41 7.71 -22.05
CA ARG A 67 -9.72 7.76 -23.48
C ARG A 67 -11.05 7.07 -23.78
N GLU A 68 -11.26 5.92 -23.15
CA GLU A 68 -12.42 5.06 -23.32
C GLU A 68 -12.96 4.60 -21.96
N PRO A 69 -14.21 4.11 -21.89
CA PRO A 69 -14.72 3.45 -20.69
C PRO A 69 -13.83 2.28 -20.24
N LEU A 70 -13.75 2.07 -18.92
CA LEU A 70 -12.99 0.99 -18.27
C LEU A 70 -13.61 -0.41 -18.51
N GLY A 71 -13.75 -0.78 -19.78
CA GLY A 71 -14.46 -1.97 -20.24
C GLY A 71 -15.86 -1.64 -20.75
N GLN A 72 -16.43 -2.55 -21.55
CA GLN A 72 -17.79 -2.44 -22.09
C GLN A 72 -18.81 -3.15 -21.19
N ALA A 73 -18.48 -4.37 -20.76
CA ALA A 73 -19.32 -5.18 -19.88
C ALA A 73 -19.36 -4.60 -18.46
N ARG A 74 -20.53 -4.70 -17.81
CA ARG A 74 -20.75 -4.18 -16.45
C ARG A 74 -19.77 -4.76 -15.44
N GLU A 75 -19.51 -6.07 -15.50
CA GLU A 75 -18.63 -6.77 -14.56
C GLU A 75 -17.19 -6.27 -14.67
N VAL A 76 -16.70 -6.09 -15.92
CA VAL A 76 -15.36 -5.54 -16.20
C VAL A 76 -15.25 -4.10 -15.67
N LYS A 77 -16.27 -3.26 -15.92
CA LYS A 77 -16.32 -1.89 -15.39
C LYS A 77 -16.24 -1.86 -13.87
N VAL A 78 -17.03 -2.69 -13.20
CA VAL A 78 -17.05 -2.75 -11.73
C VAL A 78 -15.70 -3.20 -11.19
N ALA A 79 -15.09 -4.23 -11.78
CA ALA A 79 -13.80 -4.76 -11.36
C ALA A 79 -12.66 -3.74 -11.54
N LEU A 80 -12.53 -3.16 -12.74
CA LEU A 80 -11.48 -2.18 -13.05
C LEU A 80 -11.67 -0.88 -12.27
N SER A 81 -12.92 -0.42 -12.13
CA SER A 81 -13.25 0.75 -11.31
C SER A 81 -12.88 0.54 -9.86
N GLY A 82 -13.20 -0.63 -9.28
CA GLY A 82 -12.81 -0.97 -7.91
C GLY A 82 -11.28 -1.00 -7.74
N LEU A 83 -10.57 -1.62 -8.68
CA LEU A 83 -9.11 -1.73 -8.66
C LEU A 83 -8.42 -0.37 -8.77
N PHE A 84 -8.71 0.41 -9.81
CA PHE A 84 -8.11 1.74 -9.99
C PHE A 84 -8.56 2.72 -8.90
N GLY A 85 -9.74 2.51 -8.31
CA GLY A 85 -10.20 3.30 -7.17
C GLY A 85 -9.28 3.12 -5.98
N ARG A 86 -8.82 1.89 -5.72
CA ARG A 86 -7.82 1.61 -4.68
C ARG A 86 -6.46 2.21 -4.99
N PHE A 87 -6.02 2.18 -6.25
CA PHE A 87 -4.74 2.77 -6.66
C PHE A 87 -4.71 4.28 -6.41
N VAL A 88 -5.74 4.99 -6.89
CA VAL A 88 -5.89 6.44 -6.71
C VAL A 88 -6.05 6.79 -5.23
N ALA A 89 -6.90 6.07 -4.49
CA ALA A 89 -7.10 6.31 -3.07
C ALA A 89 -5.82 6.11 -2.26
N ARG A 90 -5.07 5.04 -2.53
CA ARG A 90 -3.79 4.79 -1.85
C ARG A 90 -2.77 5.88 -2.15
N ALA A 91 -2.58 6.27 -3.41
CA ALA A 91 -1.71 7.40 -3.77
C ALA A 91 -2.13 8.71 -3.08
N TYR A 92 -3.43 8.99 -3.01
CA TYR A 92 -3.96 10.14 -2.30
C TYR A 92 -3.66 10.10 -0.79
N LEU A 93 -3.84 8.94 -0.14
CA LEU A 93 -3.53 8.74 1.27
C LEU A 93 -2.02 8.86 1.55
N GLU A 94 -1.18 8.33 0.67
CA GLU A 94 0.29 8.44 0.77
C GLU A 94 0.73 9.91 0.66
N ARG A 95 0.18 10.66 -0.30
CA ARG A 95 0.56 12.05 -0.56
C ARG A 95 0.02 13.04 0.46
N TYR A 96 -1.28 13.00 0.74
CA TYR A 96 -1.97 14.05 1.50
C TYR A 96 -2.20 13.72 2.98
N PHE A 97 -2.09 12.45 3.36
CA PHE A 97 -2.25 12.01 4.76
C PHE A 97 -0.96 11.43 5.36
N ASN A 98 0.12 11.39 4.56
CA ASN A 98 1.41 10.81 4.95
C ASN A 98 1.30 9.36 5.45
N LEU A 99 0.29 8.60 4.98
CA LEU A 99 0.15 7.18 5.32
C LEU A 99 1.13 6.38 4.47
N SER A 100 1.89 5.47 5.06
CA SER A 100 2.88 4.68 4.30
C SER A 100 2.80 3.18 4.59
N ILE A 101 2.43 2.81 5.81
CA ILE A 101 2.29 1.42 6.22
C ILE A 101 0.84 1.03 6.04
N PHE A 102 0.55 0.20 5.03
CA PHE A 102 -0.78 -0.33 4.74
C PHE A 102 -0.86 -1.83 5.01
N ALA A 103 -1.93 -2.27 5.68
CA ALA A 103 -2.24 -3.67 5.89
C ALA A 103 -3.65 -4.01 5.39
N HIS A 104 -3.73 -4.94 4.44
CA HIS A 104 -4.99 -5.50 3.97
C HIS A 104 -5.60 -6.46 4.98
N LEU A 105 -6.93 -6.41 5.06
CA LEU A 105 -7.71 -7.20 6.00
C LEU A 105 -8.26 -8.46 5.31
N GLY A 106 -7.64 -9.61 5.57
CA GLY A 106 -8.06 -10.90 5.01
C GLY A 106 -8.92 -11.76 5.94
N SER A 107 -9.04 -11.38 7.21
CA SER A 107 -9.61 -12.24 8.27
C SER A 107 -10.57 -11.47 9.16
N ARG A 108 -11.52 -12.18 9.77
CA ARG A 108 -12.46 -11.62 10.74
C ARG A 108 -11.76 -11.00 11.95
N ILE A 109 -10.68 -11.63 12.39
CA ILE A 109 -9.84 -11.20 13.50
C ILE A 109 -8.39 -11.18 13.01
N ILE A 110 -7.69 -10.08 13.27
CA ILE A 110 -6.27 -9.92 12.97
C ILE A 110 -5.59 -9.45 14.25
N ASP A 111 -4.70 -10.28 14.79
CA ASP A 111 -3.87 -9.91 15.93
C ASP A 111 -2.69 -9.06 15.44
N LEU A 112 -2.53 -7.88 16.03
CA LEU A 112 -1.34 -7.03 15.87
C LEU A 112 -0.32 -7.31 16.98
N ASP A 113 -0.80 -7.56 18.20
CA ASP A 113 -0.06 -8.24 19.26
C ASP A 113 -1.05 -8.97 20.17
N ARG A 114 -1.08 -10.30 20.07
CA ARG A 114 -2.00 -11.14 20.86
C ARG A 114 -1.76 -11.05 22.37
N ARG A 115 -0.53 -10.79 22.82
CA ARG A 115 -0.18 -10.73 24.26
C ARG A 115 -0.73 -9.47 24.90
N ARG A 116 -0.70 -8.37 24.17
CA ARG A 116 -1.27 -7.08 24.58
C ARG A 116 -2.74 -6.90 24.17
N GLN A 117 -3.36 -7.96 23.64
CA GLN A 117 -4.74 -7.96 23.14
C GLN A 117 -5.00 -6.84 22.12
N VAL A 118 -3.98 -6.50 21.32
CA VAL A 118 -4.09 -5.52 20.25
C VAL A 118 -4.56 -6.25 18.99
N LYS A 119 -5.78 -5.97 18.55
CA LYS A 119 -6.38 -6.69 17.42
C LYS A 119 -7.40 -5.84 16.67
N VAL A 120 -7.63 -6.25 15.43
CA VAL A 120 -8.66 -5.76 14.54
C VAL A 120 -9.79 -6.78 14.53
N THR A 121 -11.01 -6.33 14.77
CA THR A 121 -12.20 -7.21 14.84
C THR A 121 -13.28 -6.71 13.91
N ARG A 122 -13.78 -7.60 13.06
CA ARG A 122 -14.98 -7.36 12.26
C ARG A 122 -16.24 -7.43 13.13
N LEU A 123 -17.01 -6.35 13.10
CA LEU A 123 -18.25 -6.18 13.84
C LEU A 123 -19.45 -6.78 13.11
N PHE A 124 -19.55 -6.55 11.80
CA PHE A 124 -20.73 -6.91 11.00
C PHE A 124 -20.38 -7.80 9.80
N ARG A 125 -21.38 -8.53 9.29
CA ARG A 125 -21.25 -9.25 8.00
C ARG A 125 -21.11 -8.26 6.83
N GLY A 126 -20.66 -8.75 5.67
CA GLY A 126 -20.27 -7.94 4.50
C GLY A 126 -18.77 -7.62 4.41
N ASP A 127 -18.33 -7.05 3.30
CA ASP A 127 -16.90 -6.83 3.02
C ASP A 127 -16.20 -6.02 4.11
N LEU A 128 -14.92 -6.36 4.35
CA LEU A 128 -14.01 -5.64 5.24
C LEU A 128 -13.51 -4.36 4.57
N PRO A 129 -13.11 -3.33 5.33
CA PRO A 129 -12.43 -2.21 4.72
C PRO A 129 -11.14 -2.63 4.05
N ASP A 130 -10.74 -1.90 3.01
CA ASP A 130 -9.56 -2.19 2.20
C ASP A 130 -8.28 -2.23 3.06
N TRP A 131 -8.11 -1.26 3.97
CA TRP A 131 -6.87 -1.12 4.74
C TRP A 131 -7.07 -0.73 6.20
N ILE A 132 -6.10 -1.14 7.01
CA ILE A 132 -5.64 -0.35 8.15
C ILE A 132 -4.28 0.21 7.78
N ALA A 133 -4.06 1.50 8.06
CA ALA A 133 -2.85 2.20 7.71
C ALA A 133 -2.34 3.09 8.83
N CYS A 134 -1.04 3.37 8.83
CA CYS A 134 -0.43 4.36 9.70
C CYS A 134 0.57 5.24 8.95
N ALA A 135 0.80 6.43 9.50
CA ALA A 135 1.84 7.33 9.02
C ALA A 135 3.26 6.80 9.32
N SER A 136 4.24 7.25 8.53
CA SER A 136 5.64 6.83 8.66
C SER A 136 6.27 7.19 10.01
N ASP A 137 5.76 8.24 10.66
CA ASP A 137 6.18 8.66 12.01
C ASP A 137 5.54 7.85 13.14
N LEU A 138 4.67 6.88 12.81
CA LEU A 138 3.92 6.05 13.74
C LEU A 138 3.08 6.88 14.73
N SER A 139 2.51 7.99 14.26
CA SER A 139 1.67 8.88 15.08
C SER A 139 0.18 8.56 14.98
N SER A 140 -0.30 8.14 13.81
CA SER A 140 -1.72 8.02 13.48
C SER A 140 -2.10 6.61 13.05
N LEU A 141 -3.32 6.19 13.43
CA LEU A 141 -3.91 4.92 13.01
C LEU A 141 -5.22 5.20 12.26
N THR A 142 -5.31 4.68 11.05
CA THR A 142 -6.38 4.98 10.11
C THR A 142 -6.99 3.70 9.57
N VAL A 143 -8.32 3.61 9.60
CA VAL A 143 -9.08 2.66 8.78
C VAL A 143 -9.43 3.36 7.49
N ALA A 144 -9.07 2.76 6.35
CA ALA A 144 -9.32 3.37 5.04
C ALA A 144 -10.10 2.43 4.13
N GLU A 145 -11.01 3.01 3.34
CA GLU A 145 -11.82 2.30 2.34
C GLU A 145 -11.92 3.14 1.07
N ALA A 146 -11.78 2.50 -0.08
CA ALA A 146 -11.86 3.12 -1.39
C ALA A 146 -12.94 2.50 -2.29
N LYS A 147 -13.65 3.35 -3.04
CA LYS A 147 -14.60 2.93 -4.06
C LYS A 147 -14.39 3.72 -5.34
N GLY A 148 -14.16 3.04 -6.46
CA GLY A 148 -14.32 3.64 -7.78
C GLY A 148 -15.77 3.57 -8.27
N CYS A 149 -16.25 4.56 -9.01
CA CYS A 149 -17.55 4.50 -9.68
C CYS A 149 -17.61 5.23 -11.03
N HIS A 150 -18.68 4.93 -11.77
CA HIS A 150 -19.06 5.61 -13.03
C HIS A 150 -20.43 6.29 -12.91
N ASP A 151 -20.89 6.55 -11.68
CA ASP A 151 -22.23 7.05 -11.40
C ASP A 151 -22.41 8.46 -12.00
N SER A 152 -23.36 8.64 -12.91
CA SER A 152 -23.63 9.93 -13.56
C SER A 152 -24.01 11.03 -12.57
N GLY A 153 -24.64 10.66 -11.44
CA GLY A 153 -25.02 11.56 -10.36
C GLY A 153 -23.89 11.92 -9.37
N GLY A 154 -22.63 11.55 -9.66
CA GLY A 154 -21.49 11.88 -8.80
C GLY A 154 -21.08 10.78 -7.81
N PRO A 155 -20.00 11.01 -7.04
CA PRO A 155 -19.38 10.02 -6.16
C PRO A 155 -20.14 9.76 -4.84
N ALA A 156 -21.15 10.55 -4.49
CA ALA A 156 -21.80 10.52 -3.17
C ALA A 156 -22.33 9.13 -2.76
N LYS A 157 -22.96 8.40 -3.69
CA LYS A 157 -23.44 7.03 -3.41
C LYS A 157 -22.30 6.07 -3.11
N ALA A 158 -21.18 6.16 -3.84
CA ALA A 158 -20.01 5.35 -3.60
C ALA A 158 -19.33 5.72 -2.28
N LEU A 159 -19.25 7.02 -1.96
CA LEU A 159 -18.70 7.51 -0.70
C LEU A 159 -19.49 7.01 0.51
N ASN A 160 -20.82 7.03 0.44
CA ASN A 160 -21.67 6.51 1.51
C ASN A 160 -21.47 5.00 1.74
N ARG A 161 -21.28 4.22 0.66
CA ARG A 161 -20.97 2.79 0.78
C ARG A 161 -19.58 2.57 1.38
N ALA A 162 -18.58 3.33 0.93
CA ALA A 162 -17.22 3.29 1.47
C ALA A 162 -17.24 3.59 2.99
N TRP A 163 -17.95 4.64 3.39
CA TRP A 163 -18.11 5.03 4.79
C TRP A 163 -18.77 3.93 5.64
N ALA A 164 -19.86 3.35 5.15
CA ALA A 164 -20.53 2.25 5.83
C ALA A 164 -19.63 1.02 6.00
N GLN A 165 -18.73 0.76 5.04
CA GLN A 165 -17.78 -0.37 5.09
C GLN A 165 -16.59 -0.07 6.01
N ALA A 166 -16.08 1.16 6.01
CA ALA A 166 -15.05 1.62 6.94
C ALA A 166 -15.50 1.42 8.40
N GLY A 167 -16.78 1.60 8.72
CA GLY A 167 -17.35 1.39 10.05
C GLY A 167 -17.57 -0.07 10.49
N ARG A 168 -17.17 -1.08 9.69
CA ARG A 168 -17.44 -2.50 10.00
C ARG A 168 -16.40 -3.17 10.88
N ILE A 169 -15.36 -2.46 11.26
CA ILE A 169 -14.29 -2.98 12.11
C ILE A 169 -14.09 -2.09 13.32
N ASP A 170 -13.63 -2.71 14.41
CA ASP A 170 -13.01 -2.02 15.52
C ASP A 170 -11.56 -2.43 15.66
N ILE A 171 -10.76 -1.50 16.16
CA ILE A 171 -9.42 -1.78 16.66
C ILE A 171 -9.51 -1.70 18.17
N THR A 172 -9.03 -2.74 18.85
CA THR A 172 -9.00 -2.81 20.30
C THR A 172 -7.58 -2.95 20.81
N ALA A 173 -7.26 -2.32 21.93
CA ALA A 173 -6.03 -2.52 22.70
C ALA A 173 -6.39 -2.73 24.17
N GLY A 174 -5.76 -3.71 24.83
CA GLY A 174 -6.11 -4.06 26.22
C GLY A 174 -7.58 -4.46 26.43
N GLY A 175 -8.28 -4.86 25.35
CA GLY A 175 -9.70 -5.19 25.37
C GLY A 175 -10.67 -4.02 25.10
N SER A 176 -10.18 -2.78 25.07
CA SER A 176 -11.01 -1.57 24.82
C SER A 176 -10.91 -1.09 23.38
N LYS A 177 -12.01 -0.56 22.82
CA LYS A 177 -12.00 0.13 21.51
C LYS A 177 -11.15 1.40 21.63
N VAL A 178 -10.23 1.59 20.69
CA VAL A 178 -9.33 2.76 20.68
C VAL A 178 -9.75 3.79 19.64
N THR A 179 -9.36 5.05 19.85
CA THR A 179 -9.57 6.13 18.87
C THR A 179 -8.84 5.83 17.57
N VAL A 180 -9.57 5.93 16.45
CA VAL A 180 -9.03 5.73 15.09
C VAL A 180 -9.53 6.81 14.15
N LYS A 181 -8.71 7.18 13.18
CA LYS A 181 -9.16 7.93 12.01
C LYS A 181 -9.90 6.97 11.07
N ARG A 182 -10.97 7.43 10.44
CA ARG A 182 -11.68 6.65 9.41
C ARG A 182 -11.81 7.47 8.15
N ILE A 183 -11.15 7.02 7.09
CA ILE A 183 -11.15 7.71 5.81
C ILE A 183 -11.89 6.86 4.77
N ALA A 184 -12.97 7.40 4.24
CA ALA A 184 -13.65 6.85 3.08
C ALA A 184 -13.34 7.71 1.84
N ILE A 185 -12.94 7.07 0.75
CA ILE A 185 -12.60 7.74 -0.52
C ILE A 185 -13.48 7.16 -1.63
N ALA A 186 -14.05 8.05 -2.43
CA ALA A 186 -14.78 7.69 -3.64
C ALA A 186 -14.19 8.41 -4.85
N THR A 187 -13.76 7.64 -5.84
CA THR A 187 -13.26 8.17 -7.11
C THR A 187 -14.30 7.96 -8.20
N ARG A 188 -14.79 9.03 -8.81
CA ARG A 188 -15.63 8.95 -10.01
C ARG A 188 -14.78 9.21 -11.24
N TRP A 189 -14.81 8.29 -12.20
CA TRP A 189 -14.02 8.39 -13.41
C TRP A 189 -14.62 9.34 -14.43
N GLY A 190 -13.76 10.17 -15.04
CA GLY A 190 -14.07 10.94 -16.24
C GLY A 190 -13.63 10.21 -17.51
N MET A 191 -14.38 10.35 -18.59
CA MET A 191 -14.13 9.71 -19.89
C MET A 191 -14.24 10.74 -21.01
N ALA A 192 -13.39 10.62 -22.05
CA ALA A 192 -13.39 11.55 -23.18
C ALA A 192 -14.71 11.48 -23.96
N ALA A 193 -15.23 10.28 -24.19
CA ALA A 193 -16.58 10.03 -24.68
C ALA A 193 -17.00 8.56 -24.41
N PRO A 194 -18.29 8.28 -24.15
CA PRO A 194 -19.36 9.24 -23.79
C PRO A 194 -19.23 9.76 -22.35
N SER A 195 -20.13 10.66 -21.94
CA SER A 195 -20.17 11.26 -20.59
C SER A 195 -20.20 10.21 -19.46
N PRO A 196 -19.78 10.55 -18.23
CA PRO A 196 -19.33 11.87 -17.74
C PRO A 196 -17.85 12.21 -18.03
N THR A 197 -17.57 13.48 -18.32
CA THR A 197 -16.25 13.98 -18.75
C THR A 197 -15.37 14.51 -17.61
N GLU A 198 -15.92 14.75 -16.42
CA GLU A 198 -15.12 15.19 -15.28
C GLU A 198 -14.64 13.99 -14.45
N ALA A 199 -13.53 14.10 -13.75
CA ALA A 199 -13.10 13.14 -12.74
C ALA A 199 -13.24 13.76 -11.35
N HIS A 200 -13.77 12.99 -10.39
CA HIS A 200 -14.00 13.46 -9.01
C HIS A 200 -13.26 12.56 -8.01
N LEU A 201 -12.76 13.16 -6.94
CA LEU A 201 -12.19 12.48 -5.79
C LEU A 201 -12.84 13.07 -4.53
N SER A 202 -13.75 12.31 -3.94
CA SER A 202 -14.50 12.73 -2.74
C SER A 202 -14.04 11.95 -1.51
N VAL A 203 -13.85 12.65 -0.41
CA VAL A 203 -13.26 12.10 0.81
C VAL A 203 -14.13 12.45 2.01
N ARG A 204 -14.22 11.50 2.94
CA ARG A 204 -14.83 11.69 4.26
C ARG A 204 -13.86 11.18 5.32
N ASP A 205 -13.41 12.07 6.21
CA ASP A 205 -12.44 11.80 7.29
C ASP A 205 -12.90 12.32 8.67
N PRO A 206 -14.00 11.81 9.25
CA PRO A 206 -14.30 12.06 10.64
C PRO A 206 -13.42 11.19 11.56
N VAL A 207 -13.17 11.70 12.76
CA VAL A 207 -12.54 10.91 13.84
C VAL A 207 -13.59 9.97 14.43
N ASP A 208 -13.24 8.70 14.62
CA ASP A 208 -14.04 7.75 15.40
C ASP A 208 -13.45 7.64 16.81
N GLU A 209 -14.17 8.20 17.78
CA GLU A 209 -13.72 8.29 19.17
C GLU A 209 -13.74 6.91 19.86
N GLY A 210 -12.74 6.73 20.72
CA GLY A 210 -12.59 5.60 21.62
C GLY A 210 -11.61 5.95 22.73
N GLU A 211 -11.04 4.94 23.37
CA GLU A 211 -10.05 5.16 24.41
C GLU A 211 -8.69 5.59 23.81
N PRO A 212 -7.93 6.47 24.47
CA PRO A 212 -6.54 6.70 24.14
C PRO A 212 -5.73 5.41 24.28
N ILE A 213 -4.84 5.16 23.33
CA ILE A 213 -3.96 3.98 23.36
C ILE A 213 -2.83 4.23 24.36
N LYS A 214 -2.59 3.30 25.28
CA LYS A 214 -1.44 3.40 26.21
C LYS A 214 -0.12 3.32 25.44
N PRO A 215 0.97 3.96 25.90
CA PRO A 215 2.25 3.96 25.19
C PRO A 215 2.74 2.56 24.80
N GLU A 216 2.70 1.59 25.71
CA GLU A 216 3.11 0.22 25.43
C GLU A 216 2.20 -0.49 24.43
N GLU A 217 0.90 -0.24 24.45
CA GLU A 217 -0.05 -0.81 23.49
C GLU A 217 0.15 -0.19 22.10
N LYS A 218 0.46 1.11 22.05
CA LYS A 218 0.71 1.89 20.84
C LYS A 218 1.93 1.35 20.09
N ASP A 219 3.02 1.06 20.80
CA ASP A 219 4.23 0.51 20.21
C ASP A 219 3.97 -0.87 19.59
N ALA A 220 3.26 -1.74 20.31
CA ALA A 220 2.92 -3.07 19.82
C ALA A 220 1.97 -3.03 18.63
N LEU A 221 1.03 -2.08 18.63
CA LEU A 221 0.12 -1.84 17.53
C LEU A 221 0.88 -1.51 16.25
N PHE A 222 1.79 -0.54 16.28
CA PHE A 222 2.51 -0.11 15.09
C PHE A 222 3.51 -1.14 14.60
N ILE A 223 4.22 -1.81 15.50
CA ILE A 223 5.11 -2.93 15.13
C ILE A 223 4.30 -4.08 14.51
N GLY A 224 3.14 -4.42 15.08
CA GLY A 224 2.24 -5.43 14.53
C GLY A 224 1.74 -5.07 13.13
N LEU A 225 1.36 -3.81 12.93
CA LEU A 225 0.92 -3.30 11.63
C LEU A 225 2.04 -3.30 10.59
N LEU A 226 3.25 -2.87 10.97
CA LEU A 226 4.43 -2.91 10.11
C LEU A 226 4.79 -4.34 9.70
N ARG A 227 4.80 -5.29 10.64
CA ARG A 227 5.02 -6.71 10.34
C ARG A 227 4.00 -7.25 9.34
N LEU A 228 2.74 -6.86 9.48
CA LEU A 228 1.67 -7.27 8.56
C LEU A 228 1.82 -6.62 7.18
N HIS A 229 2.19 -5.34 7.11
CA HIS A 229 2.51 -4.63 5.87
C HIS A 229 3.63 -5.32 5.10
N ILE A 230 4.78 -5.56 5.77
CA ILE A 230 5.94 -6.25 5.21
C ILE A 230 5.53 -7.66 4.76
N ALA A 231 4.86 -8.44 5.61
CA ALA A 231 4.44 -9.80 5.30
C ALA A 231 3.41 -9.89 4.18
N ASN A 232 2.58 -8.87 3.97
CA ASN A 232 1.68 -8.82 2.82
C ASN A 232 2.48 -8.56 1.53
N LEU A 233 3.48 -7.67 1.57
CA LEU A 233 4.27 -7.31 0.40
C LEU A 233 5.22 -8.43 -0.04
N ILE A 234 6.07 -8.93 0.86
CA ILE A 234 7.16 -9.84 0.49
C ILE A 234 6.67 -11.25 0.16
N LYS A 235 5.45 -11.63 0.58
CA LYS A 235 4.87 -12.94 0.31
C LYS A 235 4.72 -13.20 -1.20
N SER A 236 4.23 -12.21 -1.95
CA SER A 236 4.05 -12.32 -3.40
C SER A 236 5.36 -12.20 -4.18
N LEU A 237 6.43 -11.75 -3.51
CA LEU A 237 7.78 -11.61 -4.04
C LEU A 237 8.67 -12.86 -3.77
N GLY A 238 8.07 -14.00 -3.42
CA GLY A 238 8.77 -15.26 -3.18
C GLY A 238 9.16 -15.54 -1.72
N HIS A 239 8.97 -14.59 -0.81
CA HIS A 239 9.44 -14.69 0.59
C HIS A 239 8.34 -15.20 1.54
N ALA A 240 7.61 -16.24 1.14
CA ALA A 240 6.42 -16.72 1.85
C ALA A 240 6.71 -17.21 3.28
N GLU A 241 7.86 -17.86 3.51
CA GLU A 241 8.24 -18.35 4.84
C GLU A 241 8.55 -17.22 5.82
N LEU A 242 9.33 -16.22 5.37
CA LEU A 242 9.63 -15.02 6.16
C LEU A 242 8.34 -14.23 6.45
N ALA A 243 7.46 -14.07 5.45
CA ALA A 243 6.14 -13.47 5.64
C ALA A 243 5.30 -14.23 6.68
N SER A 244 5.33 -15.56 6.66
CA SER A 244 4.63 -16.38 7.65
C SER A 244 5.23 -16.21 9.06
N ALA A 245 6.55 -16.13 9.17
CA ALA A 245 7.22 -15.90 10.45
C ALA A 245 6.84 -14.53 11.05
N LEU A 246 6.83 -13.47 10.23
CA LEU A 246 6.40 -12.13 10.65
C LEU A 246 4.96 -12.11 11.18
N ARG A 247 4.03 -12.83 10.52
CA ARG A 247 2.65 -12.99 11.03
C ARG A 247 2.61 -13.81 12.31
N GLY A 248 3.46 -14.83 12.44
CA GLY A 248 3.57 -15.64 13.65
C GLY A 248 3.93 -14.79 14.88
N LEU A 249 4.82 -13.79 14.71
CA LEU A 249 5.22 -12.89 15.80
C LEU A 249 4.05 -12.07 16.37
N THR A 250 3.04 -11.71 15.58
CA THR A 250 1.86 -10.98 16.07
C THR A 250 0.87 -11.88 16.81
N GLN A 251 0.90 -13.19 16.50
CA GLN A 251 -0.03 -14.19 17.00
C GLN A 251 0.48 -14.94 18.22
N GLN A 252 1.73 -14.78 18.63
CA GLN A 252 2.31 -15.55 19.73
C GLN A 252 1.80 -15.08 21.11
N PRO A 253 0.98 -15.86 21.86
CA PRO A 253 0.47 -15.42 23.15
C PRO A 253 1.49 -15.57 24.31
N PHE A 254 2.57 -16.35 24.15
CA PHE A 254 3.48 -16.66 25.26
C PHE A 254 4.88 -16.08 25.05
N ALA A 255 5.37 -15.30 26.03
CA ALA A 255 6.70 -14.68 25.98
C ALA A 255 7.84 -15.69 25.81
N ARG A 256 7.76 -16.88 26.44
CA ARG A 256 8.79 -17.93 26.31
C ARG A 256 8.90 -18.47 24.88
N ARG A 257 7.78 -18.61 24.17
CA ARG A 257 7.77 -19.09 22.78
C ARG A 257 8.17 -18.01 21.79
N LEU A 258 7.94 -16.73 22.14
CA LEU A 258 8.33 -15.62 21.30
C LEU A 258 9.84 -15.59 21.02
N GLN A 259 10.70 -15.94 21.98
CA GLN A 259 12.15 -16.01 21.72
C GLN A 259 12.49 -17.00 20.61
N GLY A 260 11.82 -18.16 20.57
CA GLY A 260 11.98 -19.14 19.49
C GLY A 260 11.47 -18.61 18.15
N ASP A 261 10.31 -17.94 18.13
CA ASP A 261 9.75 -17.35 16.91
C ASP A 261 10.62 -16.20 16.37
N LEU A 262 11.18 -15.37 17.27
CA LEU A 262 12.14 -14.32 16.92
C LEU A 262 13.39 -14.92 16.30
N GLN A 263 13.97 -15.94 16.93
CA GLN A 263 15.15 -16.61 16.40
C GLN A 263 14.87 -17.23 15.03
N ARG A 264 13.71 -17.87 14.85
CA ARG A 264 13.29 -18.40 13.55
C ARG A 264 13.16 -17.29 12.50
N ALA A 265 12.49 -16.19 12.82
CA ALA A 265 12.32 -15.07 11.90
C ALA A 265 13.67 -14.45 11.52
N ARG A 266 14.60 -14.32 12.47
CA ARG A 266 15.97 -13.85 12.22
C ARG A 266 16.72 -14.78 11.28
N SER A 267 16.72 -16.09 11.56
CA SER A 267 17.38 -17.07 10.70
C SER A 267 16.81 -17.10 9.29
N LEU A 268 15.49 -16.96 9.14
CA LEU A 268 14.86 -16.81 7.82
C LEU A 268 15.34 -15.54 7.12
N LEU A 269 15.34 -14.39 7.80
CA LEU A 269 15.85 -13.13 7.23
C LEU A 269 17.32 -13.22 6.81
N ASP A 270 18.14 -13.95 7.58
CA ASP A 270 19.57 -14.12 7.29
C ASP A 270 19.85 -15.06 6.11
N ALA A 271 18.91 -15.96 5.81
CA ALA A 271 19.00 -16.86 4.66
C ALA A 271 18.48 -16.23 3.36
N VAL A 272 17.73 -15.14 3.42
CA VAL A 272 17.18 -14.51 2.21
C VAL A 272 18.27 -13.69 1.49
N PRO A 273 18.46 -13.87 0.18
CA PRO A 273 19.41 -13.09 -0.60
C PRO A 273 19.13 -11.59 -0.50
N VAL A 274 20.16 -10.84 -0.11
CA VAL A 274 20.12 -9.37 -0.13
C VAL A 274 20.44 -8.90 -1.53
N ARG A 275 19.57 -8.06 -2.09
CA ARG A 275 19.76 -7.49 -3.43
C ARG A 275 20.23 -6.05 -3.33
N GLU A 276 21.26 -5.73 -4.10
CA GLU A 276 21.67 -4.36 -4.41
C GLU A 276 21.26 -4.05 -5.85
N VAL A 277 20.95 -2.80 -6.15
CA VAL A 277 20.60 -2.39 -7.53
C VAL A 277 21.59 -1.33 -7.98
N GLU A 278 22.13 -1.50 -9.18
CA GLU A 278 23.06 -0.55 -9.79
C GLU A 278 22.49 0.87 -9.74
N LYS A 279 23.36 1.83 -9.39
CA LYS A 279 23.02 3.25 -9.24
C LYS A 279 22.03 3.57 -8.10
N ALA A 280 21.72 2.61 -7.23
CA ALA A 280 20.86 2.82 -6.05
C ALA A 280 21.64 2.55 -4.74
N THR A 281 22.71 3.32 -4.52
CA THR A 281 23.73 3.08 -3.48
C THR A 281 23.30 3.45 -2.05
N ALA A 282 22.15 4.12 -1.88
CA ALA A 282 21.69 4.59 -0.57
C ALA A 282 20.95 3.52 0.26
N MET A 283 20.65 2.36 -0.32
CA MET A 283 19.78 1.36 0.30
C MET A 283 20.64 0.26 0.94
N GLY A 284 20.52 0.07 2.26
CA GLY A 284 21.27 -0.91 3.06
C GLY A 284 20.91 -2.38 2.80
N GLY A 285 20.76 -2.74 1.53
CA GLY A 285 20.34 -4.06 1.07
C GLY A 285 18.81 -4.25 1.09
N LEU A 286 18.26 -4.74 -0.01
CA LEU A 286 16.82 -4.97 -0.17
C LEU A 286 16.45 -6.45 -0.16
N ILE A 287 15.34 -6.76 0.48
CA ILE A 287 14.64 -8.04 0.41
C ILE A 287 13.42 -7.84 -0.47
N GLY A 288 13.39 -8.50 -1.63
CA GLY A 288 12.39 -8.21 -2.65
C GLY A 288 12.41 -9.18 -3.82
N GLY A 289 11.75 -8.77 -4.90
CA GLY A 289 11.64 -9.56 -6.12
C GLY A 289 11.34 -8.70 -7.33
N ILE A 290 11.43 -9.30 -8.52
CA ILE A 290 11.12 -8.63 -9.78
C ILE A 290 9.62 -8.75 -10.05
N VAL A 291 9.02 -7.63 -10.41
CA VAL A 291 7.63 -7.53 -10.85
C VAL A 291 7.63 -7.07 -12.29
N THR A 292 6.86 -7.76 -13.12
CA THR A 292 6.70 -7.43 -14.54
C THR A 292 5.25 -7.14 -14.86
N ARG A 293 4.99 -6.81 -16.12
CA ARG A 293 3.62 -6.73 -16.63
C ARG A 293 2.77 -8.00 -16.47
N ALA A 294 3.42 -9.15 -16.34
CA ALA A 294 2.76 -10.43 -16.13
C ALA A 294 2.55 -10.77 -14.65
N GLY A 295 3.00 -9.90 -13.74
CA GLY A 295 3.03 -10.14 -12.30
C GLY A 295 4.44 -10.40 -11.76
N PRO A 296 4.54 -10.82 -10.48
CA PRO A 296 5.81 -11.17 -9.86
C PRO A 296 6.51 -12.34 -10.57
N VAL A 297 7.82 -12.23 -10.76
CA VAL A 297 8.66 -13.33 -11.21
C VAL A 297 8.91 -14.23 -10.01
N ALA A 298 8.52 -15.51 -10.13
CA ALA A 298 8.66 -16.47 -9.04
C ALA A 298 10.12 -16.82 -8.73
N ASP A 299 11.00 -16.72 -9.73
CA ASP A 299 12.43 -16.93 -9.57
C ASP A 299 13.10 -15.66 -9.03
N THR A 300 13.79 -15.79 -7.90
CA THR A 300 14.50 -14.69 -7.27
C THR A 300 15.87 -14.44 -7.89
N ASP A 301 16.43 -15.40 -8.64
CA ASP A 301 17.78 -15.37 -9.23
C ASP A 301 17.76 -15.09 -10.74
N VAL A 302 17.08 -14.00 -11.13
CA VAL A 302 17.03 -13.59 -12.54
C VAL A 302 18.37 -12.98 -12.95
N ALA A 303 19.08 -13.65 -13.86
CA ALA A 303 20.36 -13.17 -14.38
C ALA A 303 20.21 -11.79 -15.04
N PRO A 304 21.26 -10.92 -15.04
CA PRO A 304 21.18 -9.60 -15.66
C PRO A 304 20.76 -9.62 -17.13
N ALA A 305 21.18 -10.64 -17.90
CA ALA A 305 20.79 -10.81 -19.30
C ALA A 305 19.27 -11.08 -19.46
N ASP A 306 18.66 -11.80 -18.52
CA ASP A 306 17.22 -12.06 -18.50
C ASP A 306 16.43 -10.82 -18.09
N GLN A 307 16.96 -10.00 -17.17
CA GLN A 307 16.37 -8.70 -16.83
C GLN A 307 16.32 -7.77 -18.06
N GLU A 308 17.38 -7.76 -18.86
CA GLU A 308 17.42 -7.03 -20.13
C GLU A 308 16.46 -7.63 -21.18
N ALA A 309 16.34 -8.95 -21.24
CA ALA A 309 15.35 -9.60 -22.11
C ALA A 309 13.91 -9.21 -21.74
N LEU A 310 13.56 -9.18 -20.43
CA LEU A 310 12.25 -8.72 -19.96
C LEU A 310 11.97 -7.27 -20.38
N ALA A 311 12.97 -6.39 -20.30
CA ALA A 311 12.85 -5.01 -20.76
C ALA A 311 12.61 -4.93 -22.28
N ARG A 312 13.41 -5.68 -23.07
CA ARG A 312 13.28 -5.76 -24.54
C ARG A 312 11.93 -6.33 -24.99
N LEU A 313 11.34 -7.24 -24.23
CA LEU A 313 9.99 -7.78 -24.45
C LEU A 313 8.87 -6.81 -24.02
N ASN A 314 9.20 -5.57 -23.63
CA ASN A 314 8.25 -4.55 -23.17
C ASN A 314 7.43 -5.01 -21.96
N LEU A 315 8.01 -5.89 -21.12
CA LEU A 315 7.41 -6.33 -19.86
C LEU A 315 7.70 -5.38 -18.70
N ARG A 316 8.54 -4.35 -18.94
CA ARG A 316 8.85 -3.25 -18.01
C ARG A 316 9.15 -3.74 -16.59
N PRO A 317 10.21 -4.54 -16.42
CA PRO A 317 10.54 -5.10 -15.13
C PRO A 317 10.85 -3.98 -14.12
N VAL A 318 10.31 -4.12 -12.91
CA VAL A 318 10.66 -3.29 -11.75
C VAL A 318 11.08 -4.20 -10.61
N PHE A 319 12.11 -3.83 -9.87
CA PHE A 319 12.41 -4.43 -8.59
C PHE A 319 11.55 -3.77 -7.52
N VAL A 320 10.90 -4.58 -6.69
CA VAL A 320 10.20 -4.12 -5.49
C VAL A 320 10.80 -4.82 -4.29
N GLY A 321 11.20 -4.06 -3.28
CA GLY A 321 11.81 -4.64 -2.07
C GLY A 321 11.71 -3.73 -0.86
N ILE A 322 12.01 -4.28 0.31
CA ILE A 322 12.05 -3.58 1.60
C ILE A 322 13.47 -3.69 2.17
N GLU A 323 13.93 -2.62 2.80
CA GLU A 323 15.21 -2.61 3.52
C GLU A 323 15.30 -3.75 4.53
N ARG A 324 16.35 -4.57 4.42
CA ARG A 324 16.60 -5.70 5.32
C ARG A 324 16.65 -5.25 6.78
N ASP A 325 17.29 -4.12 7.04
CA ASP A 325 17.43 -3.57 8.40
C ASP A 325 16.09 -3.15 9.00
N LEU A 326 15.15 -2.66 8.19
CA LEU A 326 13.80 -2.36 8.67
C LEU A 326 13.05 -3.66 9.03
N ILE A 327 13.20 -4.71 8.22
CA ILE A 327 12.63 -6.03 8.55
C ILE A 327 13.24 -6.56 9.85
N ARG A 328 14.56 -6.44 10.04
CA ARG A 328 15.24 -6.82 11.29
C ARG A 328 14.66 -6.05 12.48
N ALA A 329 14.59 -4.72 12.39
CA ALA A 329 14.05 -3.88 13.46
C ALA A 329 12.58 -4.22 13.77
N ALA A 330 11.78 -4.54 12.75
CA ALA A 330 10.41 -5.01 12.93
C ALA A 330 10.34 -6.39 13.61
N ILE A 331 11.23 -7.33 13.28
CA ILE A 331 11.35 -8.62 13.98
C ILE A 331 11.68 -8.36 15.45
N ASP A 332 12.67 -7.54 15.73
CA ASP A 332 13.18 -7.29 17.08
C ASP A 332 12.30 -6.36 17.92
N ALA A 333 11.27 -5.76 17.30
CA ALA A 333 10.37 -4.77 17.89
C ALA A 333 11.10 -3.52 18.41
N GLU A 334 12.16 -3.12 17.71
CA GLU A 334 12.96 -1.93 18.04
C GLU A 334 12.31 -0.66 17.49
N LEU A 335 11.35 -0.10 18.22
CA LEU A 335 10.55 1.03 17.73
C LEU A 335 11.38 2.25 17.33
N GLN A 336 12.43 2.60 18.09
CA GLN A 336 13.24 3.78 17.75
C GLN A 336 14.03 3.55 16.46
N THR A 337 14.63 2.37 16.28
CA THR A 337 15.28 1.97 15.04
C THR A 337 14.29 2.02 13.87
N VAL A 338 13.08 1.49 14.05
CA VAL A 338 12.00 1.57 13.05
C VAL A 338 11.67 3.02 12.72
N ARG A 339 11.42 3.87 13.71
CA ARG A 339 11.08 5.29 13.49
C ARG A 339 12.19 6.01 12.74
N THR A 340 13.44 5.86 13.18
CA THR A 340 14.61 6.48 12.53
C THR A 340 14.71 6.06 11.07
N ARG A 341 14.50 4.77 10.76
CA ARG A 341 14.52 4.28 9.37
C ARG A 341 13.37 4.83 8.53
N LEU A 342 12.16 4.87 9.08
CA LEU A 342 10.98 5.36 8.37
C LEU A 342 10.99 6.88 8.13
N THR A 343 11.65 7.64 9.01
CA THR A 343 11.78 9.10 8.88
C THR A 343 13.06 9.53 8.18
N GLN A 344 14.02 8.63 7.96
CA GLN A 344 15.17 8.87 7.11
C GLN A 344 14.69 9.04 5.67
N THR A 345 14.42 10.30 5.31
CA THR A 345 14.11 10.68 3.94
C THR A 345 15.38 10.53 3.12
N VAL A 346 15.56 9.37 2.50
CA VAL A 346 16.47 9.26 1.36
C VAL A 346 15.78 10.01 0.23
N GLY A 347 16.41 11.09 -0.24
CA GLY A 347 15.90 11.85 -1.37
C GLY A 347 15.68 10.89 -2.55
N PRO A 348 14.58 11.04 -3.30
CA PRO A 348 14.38 10.21 -4.47
C PRO A 348 15.59 10.35 -5.39
N ASP A 349 16.26 9.22 -5.68
CA ASP A 349 17.05 9.14 -6.91
C ASP A 349 16.08 9.34 -8.07
N GLU A 350 16.54 9.82 -9.22
CA GLU A 350 15.72 10.13 -10.39
C GLU A 350 14.82 8.94 -10.83
N PHE A 351 15.13 7.72 -10.35
CA PHE A 351 14.45 6.49 -10.72
C PHE A 351 14.11 5.54 -9.56
N ALA A 352 14.84 5.57 -8.43
CA ALA A 352 14.50 4.75 -7.26
C ALA A 352 13.46 5.48 -6.40
N ARG A 353 12.27 4.90 -6.29
CA ARG A 353 11.11 5.55 -5.68
C ARG A 353 10.80 4.92 -4.32
N PRO A 354 11.03 5.62 -3.19
CA PRO A 354 10.74 5.11 -1.87
C PRO A 354 9.24 5.21 -1.54
N ASP A 355 8.69 4.27 -0.79
CA ASP A 355 7.29 4.26 -0.35
C ASP A 355 7.06 4.82 1.06
N ARG A 356 8.12 5.34 1.71
CA ARG A 356 8.12 5.84 3.10
C ARG A 356 7.72 4.79 4.16
N ALA A 357 7.74 3.52 3.80
CA ALA A 357 7.60 2.36 4.67
C ALA A 357 8.85 1.45 4.60
N GLY A 358 9.99 2.03 4.18
CA GLY A 358 11.27 1.34 3.91
C GLY A 358 11.23 0.46 2.66
N GLY A 359 10.17 0.53 1.87
CA GLY A 359 10.02 -0.11 0.58
C GLY A 359 10.48 0.78 -0.57
N TRP A 360 10.88 0.12 -1.65
CA TRP A 360 11.50 0.73 -2.82
C TRP A 360 10.93 0.11 -4.09
N ILE A 361 10.66 0.95 -5.09
CA ILE A 361 10.32 0.53 -6.46
C ILE A 361 11.39 1.08 -7.40
N ILE A 362 12.06 0.19 -8.12
CA ILE A 362 13.22 0.54 -8.96
C ILE A 362 13.03 -0.07 -10.36
N PRO A 363 12.89 0.74 -11.42
CA PRO A 363 12.87 0.24 -12.78
C PRO A 363 14.17 -0.49 -13.13
N LEU A 364 14.05 -1.65 -13.77
CA LEU A 364 15.16 -2.46 -14.27
C LEU A 364 15.28 -2.36 -15.79
N GLY A 365 16.49 -2.52 -16.32
CA GLY A 365 16.76 -2.44 -17.76
C GLY A 365 18.24 -2.31 -18.10
N GLU A 366 18.55 -1.80 -19.29
CA GLU A 366 19.94 -1.72 -19.81
C GLU A 366 20.91 -1.04 -18.84
N GLU A 367 20.47 0.02 -18.16
CA GLU A 367 21.31 0.83 -17.26
C GLU A 367 21.25 0.46 -15.77
N ARG A 368 20.33 -0.42 -15.37
CA ARG A 368 20.01 -0.71 -13.97
C ARG A 368 19.71 -2.19 -13.79
N ARG A 369 20.66 -2.91 -13.22
CA ARG A 369 20.56 -4.34 -12.95
C ARG A 369 20.68 -4.61 -11.46
N ILE A 370 20.12 -5.72 -11.03
CA ILE A 370 20.39 -6.25 -9.69
C ILE A 370 21.85 -6.72 -9.64
N ILE A 371 22.64 -6.17 -8.72
CA ILE A 371 24.00 -6.57 -8.42
C ILE A 371 23.93 -7.70 -7.39
N GLY A 372 24.66 -8.80 -7.66
CA GLY A 372 24.78 -9.92 -6.72
C GLY A 372 23.81 -11.06 -7.03
N SER A 373 24.31 -12.02 -7.80
CA SER A 373 23.97 -13.43 -7.69
C SER A 373 25.28 -14.20 -7.80
N THR A 374 25.93 -14.40 -6.66
CA THR A 374 26.99 -15.41 -6.52
C THR A 374 26.69 -16.20 -5.27
#